data_AF-A0A850R0N6-F1
#
_entry.id   AF-A0A850R0N6-F1
#
_cell.length_a   1.000
_cell.length_b   1.000
_cell.length_c   1.000
_cell.angle_alpha   90.00
_cell.angle_beta   90.00
_cell.angle_gamma   90.00
#
_symmetry.space_group_name_H-M   'P 1'
#
loop_
_entity.id
_entity.type
_entity.pdbx_description
1 polymer ?
#
loop_
_entity_poly.entity_id
_entity_poly.type
_entity_poly.pdbx_seq_one_letter_code
_entity_poly.pdbx_strand_id
1 'polypeptide(L)' 'MSSTLSSHHAIALKASNLHLQLGGKTLLDNVDLEIMSGQITALLGPNGAGKSSLLKVLNGEIT' A
#
# COMPACT_ATOMS: atom_id res chain seq x y z
N MET A 1 -37.91 -10.34 0.78
CA MET A 1 -37.57 -9.16 1.59
C MET A 1 -36.65 -9.62 2.70
N SER A 2 -35.35 -9.48 2.50
CA SER A 2 -34.26 -9.44 3.51
C SER A 2 -32.92 -9.58 2.80
N SER A 3 -32.54 -8.58 2.00
CA SER A 3 -31.15 -8.38 1.57
C SER A 3 -30.49 -7.47 2.60
N THR A 4 -30.18 -8.02 3.77
CA THR A 4 -29.39 -7.34 4.79
C THR A 4 -28.00 -7.10 4.23
N LEU A 5 -27.64 -5.83 4.13
CA LEU A 5 -26.39 -5.31 3.56
C LEU A 5 -25.19 -6.06 4.13
N SER A 6 -24.54 -6.86 3.29
CA SER A 6 -23.20 -7.33 3.59
C SER A 6 -22.25 -6.17 3.32
N SER A 7 -21.85 -5.47 4.38
CA SER A 7 -20.80 -4.47 4.39
C SER A 7 -19.47 -5.11 3.97
N HIS A 8 -19.33 -5.44 2.69
CA HIS A 8 -18.06 -5.86 2.13
C HIS A 8 -17.17 -4.62 2.19
N HIS A 9 -16.28 -4.54 3.18
CA HIS A 9 -15.16 -3.61 3.13
C HIS A 9 -14.32 -4.02 1.91
N ALA A 10 -14.59 -3.39 0.77
CA ALA A 10 -13.89 -3.68 -0.47
C ALA A 10 -12.43 -3.23 -0.34
N ILE A 11 -11.50 -4.02 -0.89
CA ILE A 11 -10.11 -3.61 -1.03
C ILE A 11 -10.08 -2.47 -2.06
N ALA A 12 -9.58 -1.30 -1.65
CA ALA A 12 -9.39 -0.14 -2.51
C ALA A 12 -8.09 -0.24 -3.30
N LEU A 13 -7.02 -0.74 -2.67
CA LEU A 13 -5.73 -0.94 -3.29
C LEU A 13 -5.07 -2.21 -2.75
N LYS A 14 -4.44 -2.98 -3.63
CA LYS A 14 -3.61 -4.14 -3.28
C LYS A 14 -2.28 -4.05 -4.01
N ALA A 15 -1.20 -4.26 -3.28
CA ALA A 15 0.13 -4.47 -3.84
C ALA A 15 0.68 -5.78 -3.28
N SER A 16 1.36 -6.54 -4.13
CA SER A 16 1.96 -7.81 -3.75
C SER A 16 3.37 -7.91 -4.29
N ASN A 17 4.28 -8.45 -3.48
CA ASN A 17 5.70 -8.60 -3.78
C ASN A 17 6.32 -7.30 -4.32
N LEU A 18 6.03 -6.16 -3.67
CA LEU A 18 6.53 -4.88 -4.14
C LEU A 18 8.02 -4.73 -3.78
N HIS A 19 8.85 -4.56 -4.81
CA HIS A 19 10.27 -4.25 -4.69
C HIS A 19 10.56 -2.90 -5.32
N LEU A 20 11.45 -2.13 -4.70
CA LEU A 20 11.93 -0.87 -5.27
C LEU A 20 13.41 -0.70 -4.96
N GLN A 21 14.20 -0.50 -6.01
CA GLN A 21 15.60 -0.12 -5.92
C GLN A 21 15.80 1.24 -6.58
N LEU A 22 16.40 2.18 -5.86
CA LEU A 22 16.74 3.50 -6.38
C LEU A 22 18.20 3.82 -6.06
N GLY A 23 18.96 4.21 -7.08
CA GLY A 23 20.38 4.56 -6.91
C GLY A 23 21.21 3.42 -6.33
N GLY A 24 20.90 2.17 -6.67
CA GLY A 24 21.58 0.97 -6.16
C GLY A 24 21.17 0.53 -4.75
N LYS A 25 20.31 1.30 -4.05
CA LYS A 25 19.82 0.94 -2.72
C LYS A 25 18.42 0.33 -2.79
N THR A 26 18.23 -0.82 -2.15
CA THR A 26 16.90 -1.40 -1.93
C THR A 26 16.14 -0.55 -0.92
N LEU A 27 15.01 0.01 -1.33
CA LEU A 27 14.14 0.84 -0.50
C LEU A 27 12.91 0.09 -0.01
N LEU A 28 12.38 -0.80 -0.85
CA LEU A 28 11.27 -1.70 -0.54
C LEU A 28 11.70 -3.10 -0.94
N ASP A 29 11.50 -4.06 -0.06
CA ASP A 29 11.88 -5.45 -0.26
C ASP A 29 10.70 -6.35 0.11
N ASN A 30 10.11 -6.98 -0.90
CA ASN A 30 9.00 -7.91 -0.78
C ASN A 30 7.84 -7.38 0.09
N VAL A 31 7.34 -6.19 -0.24
CA VAL A 31 6.24 -5.56 0.52
C VAL A 31 4.88 -6.00 -0.04
N ASP A 32 4.07 -6.61 0.82
CA ASP A 32 2.66 -6.89 0.57
C ASP A 32 1.78 -5.92 1.37
N LEU A 33 0.76 -5.32 0.74
CA LEU A 33 -0.20 -4.48 1.44
C LEU A 33 -1.60 -4.48 0.80
N GLU A 34 -2.60 -4.30 1.65
CA GLU A 34 -4.00 -4.09 1.27
C GLU A 34 -4.53 -2.85 1.98
N ILE A 35 -5.13 -1.93 1.22
CA ILE A 35 -5.78 -0.73 1.74
C ILE A 35 -7.28 -0.90 1.55
N MET A 36 -8.02 -0.79 2.65
CA MET A 36 -9.47 -0.99 2.64
C MET A 36 -10.21 0.30 2.28
N SER A 37 -11.26 0.18 1.47
CA SER A 37 -12.13 1.29 1.15
C SER A 37 -12.88 1.81 2.38
N GLY A 38 -12.98 3.13 2.50
CA GLY A 38 -13.67 3.79 3.61
C GLY A 38 -12.90 3.78 4.94
N GLN A 39 -11.61 3.44 4.94
CA GLN A 39 -10.75 3.44 6.13
C GLN A 39 -9.56 4.39 5.99
N ILE A 40 -9.11 4.94 7.11
CA ILE A 40 -7.85 5.69 7.19
C ILE A 40 -6.74 4.68 7.52
N THR A 41 -5.79 4.53 6.60
CA THR A 41 -4.61 3.68 6.80
C THR A 41 -3.40 4.55 7.11
N ALA A 42 -2.71 4.29 8.23
CA ALA A 42 -1.50 5.01 8.63
C ALA A 42 -0.25 4.17 8.33
N LEU A 43 0.73 4.76 7.65
CA LEU A 43 2.02 4.14 7.37
C LEU A 43 3.09 4.71 8.32
N LEU A 44 3.59 3.87 9.23
CA LEU A 44 4.53 4.27 10.28
C LEU A 44 5.92 3.63 10.08
N GLY A 45 6.95 4.28 10.61
CA GLY A 45 8.33 3.77 10.57
C GLY A 45 9.37 4.89 10.65
N PRO A 46 10.65 4.56 10.90
CA PRO A 46 11.72 5.54 11.06
C PRO A 46 12.00 6.31 9.76
N ASN A 47 12.76 7.40 9.86
CA ASN A 47 13.22 8.15 8.70
C ASN A 47 14.08 7.25 7.80
N GLY A 48 13.87 7.34 6.49
CA GLY A 48 14.58 6.50 5.51
C GLY A 48 14.02 5.09 5.33
N ALA A 49 12.97 4.67 6.05
CA ALA A 49 12.35 3.34 5.92
C ALA A 49 11.57 3.09 4.61
N GLY A 50 11.66 3.98 3.62
CA GLY A 50 10.98 3.82 2.33
C GLY A 50 9.51 4.28 2.28
N LYS A 51 8.95 4.86 3.34
CA LYS A 51 7.54 5.30 3.41
C LYS A 51 7.09 6.18 2.23
N SER A 52 7.80 7.28 1.97
CA SER A 52 7.49 8.17 0.86
C SER A 52 7.67 7.48 -0.50
N SER A 53 8.66 6.58 -0.60
CA SER A 53 8.87 5.80 -1.82
C SER A 53 7.74 4.82 -2.06
N LEU A 54 7.24 4.15 -1.02
CA LEU A 54 6.05 3.29 -1.10
C LEU A 54 4.84 4.08 -1.60
N LEU A 55 4.56 5.24 -1.02
CA LEU A 55 3.43 6.07 -1.47
C LEU A 55 3.56 6.51 -2.93
N LYS A 56 4.77 6.87 -3.39
CA LYS A 56 5.02 7.22 -4.79
C LYS A 56 4.79 6.05 -5.74
N VAL A 57 5.24 4.85 -5.37
CA VAL A 57 4.98 3.63 -6.15
C VAL A 57 3.49 3.32 -6.21
N LEU A 58 2.80 3.40 -5.07
CA LEU A 58 1.35 3.16 -5.01
C LEU A 58 0.54 4.18 -5.82
N ASN A 59 1.04 5.42 -5.94
CA ASN A 59 0.46 6.46 -6.79
C ASN A 59 0.89 6.35 -8.27
N GLY A 60 1.75 5.40 -8.62
CA GLY A 60 2.27 5.24 -9.98
C GLY A 60 3.25 6.31 -10.43
N GLU A 61 3.81 7.12 -9.53
CA GLU A 61 4.79 8.18 -9.85
C GLU A 61 6.17 7.62 -10.20
N ILE A 62 6.52 6.46 -9.64
CA ILE A 62 7.79 5.77 -9.86
C ILE A 62 7.52 4.25 -9.95
N THR A 63 8.36 3.53 -10.69
CA THR A 63 8.21 2.09 -10.96
C THR A 63 9.53 1.38 -10.75
#